data_AF-A0A9D4ZF98-F1
#
_entry.id   AF-A0A9D4ZF98-F1
#
_cell.length_a   1.000
_cell.length_b   1.000
_cell.length_c   1.000
_cell.angle_alpha   90.00
_cell.angle_beta   90.00
_cell.angle_gamma   90.00
#
_symmetry.space_group_name_H-M   'P 1'
#
loop_
_entity.id
_entity.type
_entity.pdbx_description
1 polymer ?
#
loop_
_entity_poly.entity_id
_entity_poly.type
_entity_poly.pdbx_seq_one_letter_code
_entity_poly.pdbx_strand_id
1 'polypeptide(L)'
;MTEAQMQSFIPDLAKLGYVWQFITLGGFHGDSLITYTFAKDLVKHGMLAYVQNIQRQEREMAHGIETLAHQNWSGANYFDHFLKTVQGGFSATAAMDKGVTEDQFKDSQGPGSAGAGRGSDALQTMLAN
;
A
#
# COMPACT_ATOMS: atom_id res chain seq x y z
N MET A 1 -11.65 28.37 -14.45
CA MET A 1 -11.33 27.30 -15.42
C MET A 1 -12.50 26.33 -15.46
N THR A 2 -12.85 25.83 -16.64
CA THR A 2 -13.77 24.68 -16.78
C THR A 2 -13.03 23.36 -16.49
N GLU A 3 -13.76 22.26 -16.29
CA GLU A 3 -13.14 20.93 -16.13
C GLU A 3 -12.23 20.56 -17.29
N ALA A 4 -12.66 20.84 -18.53
CA ALA A 4 -11.85 20.63 -19.73
C ALA A 4 -10.55 21.45 -19.69
N GLN A 5 -10.60 22.70 -19.23
CA GLN A 5 -9.40 23.53 -19.06
C GLN A 5 -8.49 23.00 -17.94
N MET A 6 -9.04 22.44 -16.86
CA MET A 6 -8.23 21.85 -15.78
C MET A 6 -7.50 20.59 -16.24
N GLN A 7 -8.15 19.75 -17.04
CA GLN A 7 -7.54 18.57 -17.62
C GLN A 7 -6.39 18.93 -18.58
N SER A 8 -6.54 20.00 -19.37
CA SER A 8 -5.51 20.41 -20.35
C SER A 8 -4.44 21.35 -19.79
N PHE A 9 -4.57 21.83 -18.54
CA PHE A 9 -3.73 22.90 -17.99
C PHE A 9 -2.23 22.60 -18.05
N ILE A 10 -1.80 21.47 -17.50
CA ILE A 10 -0.40 21.03 -17.48
C ILE A 10 0.18 20.83 -18.90
N PRO A 11 -0.47 20.07 -19.81
CA PRO A 11 0.05 19.91 -21.17
C PRO A 11 0.01 21.20 -21.98
N ASP A 12 -0.93 22.11 -21.74
CA ASP A 12 -0.96 23.41 -22.43
C ASP A 12 0.16 24.34 -21.98
N LEU A 13 0.49 24.37 -20.68
CA LEU A 13 1.68 25.07 -20.20
C LEU A 13 2.98 24.46 -20.77
N ALA A 14 3.05 23.14 -20.90
CA ALA A 14 4.22 22.49 -21.49
C ALA A 14 4.48 22.96 -22.93
N LYS A 15 3.42 23.13 -23.74
CA LYS A 15 3.53 23.68 -25.12
C LYS A 15 4.08 25.11 -25.17
N LEU A 16 3.99 25.86 -24.08
CA LEU A 16 4.50 27.24 -23.94
C LEU A 16 5.94 27.30 -23.40
N GLY A 17 6.56 26.15 -23.09
CA GLY A 17 7.94 26.08 -22.60
C GLY A 17 8.09 25.95 -21.07
N TYR A 18 7.00 25.73 -20.33
CA TYR A 18 7.07 25.43 -18.89
C TYR A 18 7.46 23.95 -18.67
N VAL A 19 8.78 23.71 -18.58
CA VAL A 19 9.38 22.37 -18.52
C VAL A 19 9.42 21.74 -17.12
N TRP A 20 9.18 22.53 -16.08
CA TRP A 20 9.13 22.06 -14.69
C TRP A 20 7.82 22.53 -14.04
N GLN A 21 6.94 21.58 -13.73
CA GLN A 21 5.60 21.85 -13.20
C GLN A 21 5.36 20.93 -12.00
N PHE A 22 4.93 21.50 -10.87
CA PHE A 22 4.72 20.76 -9.63
C PHE A 22 3.66 21.45 -8.78
N ILE A 23 2.99 20.67 -7.92
CA ILE A 23 2.01 21.17 -6.97
C ILE A 23 2.69 21.25 -5.61
N THR A 24 2.94 22.47 -5.13
CA THR A 24 3.67 22.72 -3.87
C THR A 24 3.04 22.06 -2.65
N LEU A 25 1.71 22.11 -2.54
CA LEU A 25 0.96 21.63 -1.37
C LEU A 25 0.13 20.37 -1.65
N GLY A 26 0.45 19.63 -2.73
CA GLY A 26 -0.29 18.43 -3.10
C GLY A 26 -0.30 17.38 -1.98
N GLY A 27 0.86 17.13 -1.38
CA GLY A 27 0.99 16.22 -0.23
C GLY A 27 0.25 16.73 1.00
N PHE A 28 0.46 18.00 1.39
CA PHE A 28 -0.19 18.58 2.56
C PHE A 28 -1.72 18.46 2.53
N HIS A 29 -2.35 18.81 1.40
CA HIS A 29 -3.79 18.71 1.25
C HIS A 29 -4.28 17.26 1.15
N GLY A 30 -3.51 16.38 0.48
CA GLY A 30 -3.79 14.95 0.41
C GLY A 30 -3.79 14.29 1.78
N ASP A 31 -2.69 14.44 2.53
CA ASP A 31 -2.48 13.87 3.86
C ASP A 31 -3.52 14.37 4.86
N SER A 32 -3.83 15.67 4.81
CA SER A 32 -4.84 16.27 5.68
C SER A 32 -6.23 15.69 5.39
N LEU A 33 -6.58 15.53 4.11
CA LEU A 33 -7.89 14.99 3.71
C LEU A 33 -8.04 13.54 4.16
N ILE A 34 -7.08 12.65 3.83
CA ILE A 34 -7.14 11.24 4.20
C ILE A 34 -7.16 11.04 5.71
N THR A 35 -6.35 11.81 6.45
CA THR A 35 -6.30 11.72 7.91
C THR A 35 -7.63 12.15 8.54
N TYR A 36 -8.22 13.25 8.05
CA TYR A 36 -9.48 13.74 8.57
C TYR A 36 -10.65 12.80 8.27
N THR A 37 -10.76 12.30 7.04
CA THR A 37 -11.83 11.35 6.66
C THR A 37 -11.69 10.03 7.40
N PHE A 38 -10.47 9.50 7.48
CA PHE A 38 -10.18 8.28 8.23
C PHE A 38 -10.54 8.42 9.72
N ALA A 39 -10.11 9.49 10.39
CA ALA A 39 -10.41 9.69 11.81
C ALA A 39 -11.93 9.78 12.06
N LYS A 40 -12.65 10.49 11.18
CA LYS A 40 -14.12 10.62 11.27
C LYS A 40 -14.82 9.27 11.11
N ASP A 41 -14.35 8.42 10.20
CA ASP A 41 -14.95 7.10 9.95
C ASP A 41 -14.54 6.09 11.02
N LEU A 42 -13.31 6.17 11.54
CA LEU A 42 -12.83 5.34 12.64
C LEU A 42 -13.69 5.54 13.90
N VAL A 43 -14.07 6.78 14.22
CA VAL A 43 -14.98 7.07 15.36
C VAL A 43 -16.35 6.41 15.18
N LYS A 44 -16.85 6.32 13.94
CA LYS A 44 -18.19 5.81 13.65
C LYS A 44 -18.25 4.30 13.46
N HIS A 45 -17.21 3.74 12.86
CA HIS A 45 -17.22 2.37 12.33
C HIS A 45 -16.07 1.51 12.88
N GLY A 46 -15.18 2.09 13.70
CA GLY A 46 -14.05 1.37 14.29
C GLY A 46 -13.14 0.74 13.24
N MET A 47 -12.61 -0.44 13.52
CA MET A 47 -11.66 -1.14 12.65
C MET A 47 -12.22 -1.46 11.25
N LEU A 48 -13.54 -1.48 11.08
CA LEU A 48 -14.14 -1.63 9.75
C LEU A 48 -13.72 -0.51 8.80
N ALA A 49 -13.63 0.74 9.29
CA ALA A 49 -13.17 1.87 8.50
C ALA A 49 -11.72 1.69 8.02
N TYR A 50 -10.84 1.16 8.89
CA TYR A 50 -9.45 0.88 8.52
C TYR A 50 -9.35 -0.22 7.46
N VAL A 51 -10.03 -1.35 7.67
CA VAL A 51 -9.99 -2.47 6.73
C VAL A 51 -10.59 -2.08 5.37
N GLN A 52 -11.72 -1.37 5.35
CA GLN A 52 -12.40 -0.99 4.10
C GLN A 52 -11.68 0.11 3.34
N ASN A 53 -11.30 1.20 4.02
CA ASN A 53 -10.81 2.42 3.35
C ASN A 53 -9.31 2.40 3.10
N ILE A 54 -8.54 1.64 3.89
CA ILE A 54 -7.08 1.58 3.80
C ILE A 54 -6.63 0.21 3.31
N GLN A 55 -6.66 -0.80 4.19
CA GLN A 55 -5.97 -2.07 3.96
C GLN A 55 -6.50 -2.84 2.74
N ARG A 56 -7.82 -2.82 2.51
CA ARG A 56 -8.43 -3.46 1.34
C ARG A 56 -8.13 -2.70 0.04
N GLN A 57 -8.17 -1.37 0.08
CA GLN A 57 -7.81 -0.54 -1.08
C GLN A 57 -6.35 -0.77 -1.49
N GLU A 58 -5.41 -0.81 -0.52
CA GLU A 58 -4.00 -1.12 -0.77
C GLU A 58 -3.80 -2.49 -1.43
N ARG A 59 -4.65 -3.46 -1.10
CA ARG A 59 -4.62 -4.82 -1.68
C ARG A 59 -5.28 -4.89 -3.06
N GLU A 60 -6.37 -4.16 -3.29
CA GLU A 60 -7.21 -4.26 -4.50
C GLU A 60 -6.76 -3.35 -5.64
N MET A 61 -5.86 -2.38 -5.39
CA MET A 61 -5.28 -1.56 -6.46
C MET A 61 -4.58 -2.43 -7.51
N ALA A 62 -4.68 -2.06 -8.79
CA ALA A 62 -4.31 -2.89 -9.95
C ALA A 62 -2.86 -3.42 -9.95
N HIS A 63 -1.97 -2.82 -9.16
CA HIS A 63 -0.58 -3.26 -8.97
C HIS A 63 -0.20 -3.52 -7.50
N GLY A 64 -1.18 -3.45 -6.58
CA GLY A 64 -0.97 -3.36 -5.14
C GLY A 64 -0.25 -2.06 -4.75
N ILE A 65 -0.40 -1.64 -3.50
CA ILE A 65 0.48 -0.62 -2.92
C ILE A 65 1.60 -1.34 -2.17
N GLU A 66 2.86 -1.03 -2.50
CA GLU A 66 4.04 -1.68 -1.90
C GLU A 66 4.10 -1.49 -0.37
N THR A 67 3.58 -0.39 0.15
CA THR A 67 3.51 -0.08 1.59
C THR A 67 2.61 -1.04 2.37
N LEU A 68 1.76 -1.85 1.71
CA LEU A 68 0.99 -2.90 2.37
C LEU A 68 1.94 -3.90 3.07
N ALA A 69 3.03 -4.28 2.39
CA ALA A 69 4.15 -5.02 2.96
C ALA A 69 5.16 -4.03 3.57
N HIS A 70 4.74 -3.38 4.66
CA HIS A 70 5.45 -2.24 5.25
C HIS A 70 6.84 -2.59 5.81
N GLN A 71 7.10 -3.83 6.26
CA GLN A 71 8.43 -4.24 6.75
C GLN A 71 9.41 -4.39 5.59
N ASN A 72 8.97 -4.99 4.48
CA ASN A 72 9.75 -5.07 3.26
C ASN A 72 9.99 -3.68 2.69
N TRP A 73 8.95 -2.85 2.60
CA TRP A 73 9.05 -1.47 2.12
C TRP A 73 9.99 -0.61 2.98
N SER A 74 9.97 -0.77 4.30
CA SER A 74 10.87 -0.06 5.22
C SER A 74 12.31 -0.58 5.20
N GLY A 75 12.60 -1.63 4.45
CA GLY A 75 13.96 -2.19 4.31
C GLY A 75 14.36 -3.20 5.37
N ALA A 76 13.43 -3.82 6.10
CA ALA A 76 13.74 -4.83 7.11
C ALA A 76 14.56 -6.00 6.50
N ASN A 77 14.18 -6.46 5.31
CA ASN A 77 14.91 -7.49 4.56
C ASN A 77 16.36 -7.07 4.23
N TYR A 78 16.58 -5.79 3.89
CA TYR A 78 17.92 -5.27 3.60
C TYR A 78 18.82 -5.34 4.83
N PHE A 79 18.31 -4.91 6.00
CA PHE A 79 19.05 -4.99 7.26
C PHE A 79 19.28 -6.43 7.72
N ASP A 80 18.32 -7.33 7.53
CA ASP A 80 18.50 -8.74 7.85
C ASP A 80 19.57 -9.41 6.98
N HIS A 81 19.63 -9.09 5.69
CA HIS A 81 20.72 -9.55 4.82
C HIS A 81 22.07 -9.01 5.26
N PHE A 82 22.15 -7.72 5.60
CA PHE A 82 23.37 -7.12 6.14
C PHE A 82 23.83 -7.84 7.42
N LEU A 83 22.93 -8.06 8.38
CA LEU A 83 23.24 -8.77 9.64
C LEU A 83 23.70 -10.20 9.37
N LYS A 84 23.02 -10.94 8.50
CA LYS A 84 23.41 -12.31 8.11
C LYS A 84 24.79 -12.34 7.47
N THR A 85 25.13 -11.37 6.62
CA THR A 85 26.47 -11.27 6.01
C THR A 85 27.55 -11.02 7.07
N VAL A 86 27.32 -10.09 8.00
CA VAL A 86 28.29 -9.76 9.06
C VAL A 86 28.46 -10.90 10.08
N GLN A 87 27.39 -11.61 10.40
CA GLN A 87 27.37 -12.65 11.44
C GLN A 87 27.66 -14.07 10.89
N GLY A 88 28.05 -14.21 9.63
CA GLY A 88 28.38 -15.51 9.03
C GLY A 88 27.18 -16.44 8.86
N GLY A 89 25.98 -15.88 8.66
CA GLY A 89 24.75 -16.61 8.35
C GLY A 89 23.84 -16.94 9.53
N PHE A 90 24.28 -16.70 10.77
CA PHE A 90 23.46 -16.93 11.98
C PHE A 90 23.04 -15.60 12.61
N SER A 91 21.74 -15.30 12.57
CA SER A 91 21.17 -14.16 13.32
C SER A 91 19.91 -14.61 14.05
N ALA A 92 19.95 -14.60 15.39
CA ALA A 92 18.82 -14.98 16.25
C ALA A 92 17.81 -13.85 16.47
N THR A 93 18.10 -12.66 15.95
CA THR A 93 17.31 -11.43 16.15
C THR A 93 16.90 -10.77 14.83
N ALA A 94 16.83 -11.55 13.74
CA ALA A 94 16.38 -11.07 12.44
C ALA A 94 14.91 -10.62 12.52
N ALA A 95 14.59 -9.51 11.86
CA ALA A 95 13.25 -8.93 11.89
C ALA A 95 12.24 -9.72 11.04
N MET A 96 12.72 -10.44 10.02
CA MET A 96 11.93 -11.13 8.98
C MET A 96 12.04 -12.66 9.10
N ASP A 97 11.72 -13.22 10.27
CA ASP A 97 11.67 -14.68 10.51
C ASP A 97 10.22 -15.23 10.45
N LYS A 98 10.01 -16.50 10.78
CA LYS A 98 8.68 -17.15 10.77
C LYS A 98 7.68 -16.46 11.69
N GLY A 99 6.47 -16.17 11.17
CA GLY A 99 5.36 -15.62 11.95
C GLY A 99 5.30 -14.09 11.96
N VAL A 100 6.06 -13.42 11.09
CA VAL A 100 5.96 -11.97 10.90
C VAL A 100 4.64 -11.60 10.24
N THR A 101 4.16 -10.38 10.51
CA THR A 101 2.89 -9.87 9.97
C THR A 101 2.82 -9.93 8.45
N GLU A 102 3.95 -9.87 7.75
CA GLU A 102 4.00 -9.96 6.29
C GLU A 102 3.62 -11.33 5.72
N ASP A 103 3.61 -12.40 6.53
CA ASP A 103 3.12 -13.71 6.11
C ASP A 103 1.65 -13.62 5.63
N GLN A 104 0.87 -12.66 6.14
CA GLN A 104 -0.53 -12.41 5.78
C GLN A 104 -0.72 -11.72 4.41
N PHE A 105 0.36 -11.27 3.77
CA PHE A 105 0.33 -10.56 2.48
C PHE A 105 0.92 -11.37 1.33
N LYS A 106 1.43 -12.57 1.58
CA LYS A 106 2.07 -13.44 0.57
C LYS A 106 1.11 -13.99 -0.49
N ASP A 107 -0.17 -14.13 -0.16
CA ASP A 107 -1.19 -14.74 -1.05
C ASP A 107 -1.86 -13.77 -2.03
N SER A 108 -1.50 -12.48 -2.04
CA SER A 108 -2.07 -11.48 -2.96
C SER A 108 -1.24 -11.21 -4.23
N GLN A 109 -0.10 -11.88 -4.41
CA GLN A 109 0.65 -11.86 -5.67
C GLN A 109 0.12 -12.97 -6.58
N GLY A 110 -0.90 -12.66 -7.40
CA GLY A 110 -1.52 -13.62 -8.28
C GLY A 110 -0.54 -14.20 -9.32
N PRO A 111 -0.50 -15.53 -9.53
CA PRO A 111 0.15 -16.10 -10.70
C PRO A 111 -0.76 -15.89 -11.91
N GLY A 112 -0.20 -15.29 -12.97
CA GLY A 112 -0.82 -15.34 -14.28
C GLY A 112 -1.03 -16.81 -14.72
N SER A 113 -2.22 -17.07 -15.26
CA SER A 113 -2.64 -18.25 -16.02
C SER A 113 -2.93 -19.57 -15.28
N ALA A 114 -4.21 -19.97 -15.40
CA ALA A 114 -4.77 -21.32 -15.58
C ALA A 114 -5.61 -21.88 -14.42
N GLY A 115 -6.86 -22.20 -14.76
CA GLY A 115 -7.62 -23.29 -14.11
C GLY A 115 -8.84 -22.86 -13.32
N ALA A 116 -10.01 -23.09 -13.91
CA ALA A 116 -11.32 -22.98 -13.30
C ALA A 116 -11.49 -23.80 -12.01
N GLY A 117 -12.23 -23.25 -11.05
CA GLY A 117 -13.12 -24.02 -10.17
C GLY A 117 -12.77 -24.03 -8.69
N ARG A 118 -13.50 -23.23 -7.90
CA ARG A 118 -14.30 -23.62 -6.71
C ARG A 118 -14.40 -22.43 -5.75
N GLY A 119 -15.57 -21.79 -5.75
CA GLY A 119 -15.98 -20.93 -4.65
C GLY A 119 -16.45 -21.79 -3.47
N SER A 120 -16.03 -21.43 -2.25
CA SER A 120 -16.88 -21.36 -1.04
C SER A 120 -16.16 -20.99 0.26
N ASP A 121 -14.82 -20.99 0.36
CA ASP A 121 -14.17 -20.91 1.68
C ASP A 121 -13.54 -19.56 2.10
N ALA A 122 -13.61 -18.50 1.28
CA ALA A 122 -12.91 -17.25 1.60
C ALA A 122 -13.59 -16.34 2.65
N LEU A 123 -14.83 -16.64 3.06
CA LEU A 123 -15.60 -15.76 3.97
C LEU A 123 -15.42 -16.08 5.46
N GLN A 124 -14.82 -17.22 5.82
CA GLN A 124 -14.77 -17.66 7.23
C GLN A 124 -13.49 -17.26 7.99
N THR A 125 -12.44 -16.85 7.29
CA THR A 125 -11.12 -16.60 7.91
C THR A 125 -10.90 -15.15 8.35
N MET A 126 -11.80 -14.21 8.03
CA MET A 126 -11.61 -12.78 8.32
C MET A 126 -12.15 -12.29 9.68
N LEU A 127 -12.71 -13.18 10.52
CA LEU A 127 -13.25 -12.81 11.84
C LEU A 127 -12.54 -13.49 13.03
N ALA A 128 -11.43 -14.18 12.80
CA ALA A 128 -10.66 -14.83 13.86
C ALA A 128 -9.21 -14.38 13.83
N ASN A 129 -8.98 -13.12 14.24
CA ASN A 129 -7.88 -12.64 15.08
C ASN A 129 -7.87 -11.11 15.12
#